data_AF-A0A9D1B2L0-F1
#
_entry.id   AF-A0A9D1B2L0-F1
#
_cell.length_a   1.000
_cell.length_b   1.000
_cell.length_c   1.000
_cell.angle_alpha   90.00
_cell.angle_beta   90.00
_cell.angle_gamma   90.00
#
_symmetry.space_group_name_H-M   'P 1'
#
loop_
_entity.id
_entity.type
_entity.pdbx_description
1 polymer ?
#
loop_
_entity_poly.entity_id
_entity_poly.type
_entity_poly.pdbx_seq_one_letter_code
_entity_poly.pdbx_strand_id
1 'polypeptide(L)' 'MTDSLTIALSKGRIFKETLPLLAHAGIEPVDDPETSRKLILDTNRDDVKLV' A
#
# COMPACT_ATOMS: atom_id res chain seq x y z
N MET A 1 -4.09 -21.99 0.27
CA MET A 1 -4.21 -20.96 -0.78
C MET A 1 -4.24 -19.64 -0.05
N THR A 2 -3.21 -18.82 -0.18
CA THR A 2 -3.17 -17.51 0.46
C THR A 2 -3.81 -16.54 -0.51
N ASP A 3 -5.03 -16.10 -0.20
CA ASP A 3 -5.76 -15.13 -1.02
C ASP A 3 -5.03 -13.79 -0.91
N SER A 4 -4.52 -13.28 -2.03
CA SER A 4 -3.79 -12.00 -2.05
C SER A 4 -4.78 -10.84 -1.95
N LEU A 5 -4.65 -10.00 -0.93
CA LEU A 5 -5.47 -8.82 -0.73
C LEU A 5 -4.88 -7.64 -1.52
N THR A 6 -5.62 -7.14 -2.50
CA THR A 6 -5.25 -5.92 -3.23
C THR A 6 -6.12 -4.75 -2.77
N ILE A 7 -5.49 -3.68 -2.31
CA ILE A 7 -6.17 -2.46 -1.82
C ILE A 7 -5.92 -1.34 -2.83
N ALA A 8 -6.98 -0.88 -3.49
CA ALA A 8 -6.90 0.24 -4.42
C ALA A 8 -6.98 1.57 -3.66
N LEU A 9 -5.96 2.42 -3.80
CA LEU A 9 -5.84 3.74 -3.19
C LEU A 9 -5.48 4.80 -4.23
N SER A 10 -6.26 5.88 -4.26
CA SER A 10 -5.93 7.04 -5.06
C SER A 10 -4.65 7.72 -4.56
N LYS A 11 -3.70 7.99 -5.47
CA LYS A 11 -2.48 8.76 -5.17
C LYS A 11 -2.80 10.15 -4.62
N GLY A 12 -1.83 10.75 -3.92
CA GLY A 12 -1.93 12.09 -3.36
C GLY A 12 -2.41 12.08 -1.91
N ARG A 13 -3.34 12.97 -1.56
CA ARG A 13 -3.76 13.20 -0.16
C ARG A 13 -4.36 11.96 0.49
N ILE A 14 -5.26 11.27 -0.20
CA ILE A 14 -5.93 10.07 0.32
C ILE A 14 -4.91 9.00 0.71
N PHE A 15 -3.92 8.72 -0.15
CA PHE A 15 -2.85 7.78 0.16
C PHE A 15 -2.09 8.16 1.44
N LYS A 16 -1.70 9.43 1.59
CA LYS A 16 -0.96 9.90 2.79
C LYS A 16 -1.79 9.81 4.06
N GLU A 17 -3.09 10.07 3.96
CA GLU A 17 -4.00 10.00 5.10
C GLU A 17 -4.36 8.56 5.48
N THR A 18 -4.33 7.62 4.52
CA THR A 18 -4.59 6.20 4.79
C THR A 18 -3.34 5.43 5.23
N LEU A 19 -2.13 5.89 4.91
CA LEU A 19 -0.87 5.29 5.37
C LEU A 19 -0.83 5.03 6.89
N PRO A 20 -1.14 6.01 7.77
CA PRO A 20 -1.20 5.76 9.20
C PRO A 20 -2.20 4.66 9.56
N LEU A 21 -3.37 4.63 8.91
CA LEU A 21 -4.40 3.62 9.16
C LEU A 21 -3.93 2.21 8.77
N LEU A 22 -3.23 2.09 7.63
CA LEU A 22 -2.62 0.83 7.20
C LEU A 22 -1.50 0.40 8.14
N ALA A 23 -0.67 1.34 8.61
CA ALA A 23 0.38 1.06 9.57
C ALA A 23 -0.17 0.56 10.91
N HIS A 24 -1.34 1.05 11.36
CA HIS A 24 -2.02 0.49 12.55
C HIS A 24 -2.46 -0.96 12.36
N ALA A 25 -2.72 -1.38 11.12
CA ALA A 25 -2.98 -2.77 10.75
C ALA A 25 -1.68 -3.57 10.43
N GLY A 26 -0.50 -2.96 10.61
CA GLY A 26 0.80 -3.57 10.32
C GLY A 26 1.12 -3.68 8.82
N ILE A 27 0.47 -2.89 7.97
CA ILE A 27 0.71 -2.86 6.51
C ILE A 27 1.45 -1.57 6.17
N GLU A 28 2.65 -1.70 5.64
CA GLU A 28 3.51 -0.57 5.26
C GLU A 28 4.06 -0.78 3.84
N PRO A 29 3.97 0.22 2.94
CA PRO A 29 4.58 0.12 1.62
C PRO A 29 6.10 0.09 1.72
N VAL A 30 6.72 -0.76 0.91
CA VAL A 30 8.19 -0.89 0.83
C VAL A 30 8.80 0.27 0.03
N ASP A 31 8.09 0.71 -1.01
CA ASP A 31 8.50 1.81 -1.87
C ASP A 31 7.77 3.10 -1.50
N ASP A 32 8.46 4.23 -1.62
CA ASP A 32 7.84 5.54 -1.46
C ASP A 32 6.89 5.84 -2.66
N PRO A 33 5.59 6.01 -2.44
CA PRO A 33 4.59 6.22 -3.49
C PRO A 33 4.70 7.56 -4.20
N GLU A 34 5.30 8.57 -3.56
CA GLU A 34 5.46 9.91 -4.13
C GLU A 34 6.60 9.95 -5.14
N THR A 35 7.65 9.17 -4.89
CA THR A 35 8.77 9.04 -5.81
C THR A 35 8.56 7.91 -6.84
N SER A 36 7.75 6.90 -6.49
CA SER A 36 7.54 5.73 -7.33
C SER A 36 6.45 5.95 -8.39
N ARG A 37 6.84 5.75 -9.65
CA ARG A 37 5.91 5.69 -10.79
C ARG A 37 5.23 4.33 -10.94
N LYS A 38 5.47 3.39 -10.01
CA LYS A 38 4.81 2.10 -10.02
C LYS A 38 3.29 2.29 -9.83
N LEU A 39 2.53 1.46 -10.54
CA LEU A 39 1.08 1.33 -10.40
C LEU A 39 0.71 0.35 -9.28
N ILE A 40 1.61 -0.59 -8.96
CA ILE A 40 1.44 -1.56 -7.89
C ILE A 40 2.60 -1.35 -6.94
N LEU A 41 2.31 -1.11 -5.67
CA LEU A 41 3.28 -0.97 -4.59
C LEU A 41 3.25 -2.23 -3.73
N ASP A 42 4.42 -2.81 -3.55
CA ASP A 42 4.61 -3.91 -2.61
C ASP A 42 4.59 -3.36 -1.18
N THR A 43 4.10 -4.19 -0.26
CA THR A 43 4.08 -3.89 1.18
C THR A 43 5.03 -4.83 1.91
N ASN A 44 5.25 -4.56 3.20
CA ASN A 44 5.95 -5.44 4.12
C ASN A 44 5.32 -6.83 4.26
N ARG A 45 4.14 -7.05 3.68
CA ARG A 45 3.38 -8.30 3.68
C ARG A 45 3.22 -8.83 2.26
N ASP A 46 3.71 -10.03 2.01
CA ASP A 46 3.64 -10.67 0.69
C ASP A 46 2.19 -10.93 0.21
N ASP A 47 1.24 -11.01 1.15
CA ASP A 47 -0.17 -11.21 0.87
C ASP A 47 -0.94 -9.90 0.60
N VAL A 48 -0.32 -8.73 0.75
CA VAL A 48 -0.98 -7.42 0.58
C VAL A 48 -0.27 -6.56 -0.46
N LYS A 49 -1.04 -6.06 -1.43
CA LYS A 49 -0.56 -5.12 -2.46
C LYS A 49 -1.41 -3.86 -2.50
N LEU A 50 -0.77 -2.71 -2.76
CA LEU A 50 -1.44 -1.42 -2.91
C LEU A 50 -1.45 -1.04 -4.40
N VAL A 51 -2.60 -0.61 -4.92
CA VAL A 51 -2.80 -0.21 -6.34
C VAL A 51 -3.30 1.23 -6.44
#